data_AF-A0A5R9Q0S3-F1
#
_entry.id   AF-A0A5R9Q0S3-F1
#
_cell.length_a   1.000
_cell.length_b   1.000
_cell.length_c   1.000
_cell.angle_alpha   90.00
_cell.angle_beta   90.00
_cell.angle_gamma   90.00
#
_symmetry.space_group_name_H-M   'P 1'
#
loop_
_entity.id
_entity.type
_entity.pdbx_description
1 polymer ?
#
loop_
_entity_poly.entity_id
_entity_poly.type
_entity_poly.pdbx_seq_one_letter_code
_entity_poly.pdbx_strand_id
1 'polypeptide(L)'
;MGFEHNIDVVCRKVILKYSCEELHSSIKDSLISRKTKLNELVSQIQDGLVSPKNFELLIEEQKSLLIHDLKTNKHNQQQINDIANMTIYELAKHALN
;
A
#
# COMPACT_ATOMS: atom_id res chain seq x y z
N MET A 1 5.96 15.86 -9.52
CA MET A 1 6.82 14.88 -8.82
C MET A 1 6.39 13.50 -9.29
N GLY A 2 7.32 12.68 -9.80
CA GLY A 2 7.02 11.46 -10.56
C GLY A 2 6.61 10.25 -9.72
N PHE A 3 6.05 9.24 -10.39
CA PHE A 3 5.48 8.00 -9.83
C PHE A 3 6.38 7.30 -8.79
N GLU A 4 7.69 7.28 -9.01
CA GLU A 4 8.67 6.63 -8.13
C GLU A 4 8.88 7.37 -6.81
N HIS A 5 8.69 8.70 -6.79
CA HIS A 5 8.93 9.53 -5.60
C HIS A 5 7.94 9.20 -4.47
N ASN A 6 6.67 8.94 -4.79
CA ASN A 6 5.66 8.64 -3.77
C ASN A 6 5.84 7.25 -3.15
N ILE A 7 6.36 6.28 -3.93
CA ILE A 7 6.66 4.94 -3.42
C ILE A 7 7.87 5.00 -2.50
N ASP A 8 8.92 5.69 -2.93
CA ASP A 8 10.12 5.90 -2.10
C ASP A 8 9.81 6.62 -0.79
N VAL A 9 8.88 7.58 -0.78
CA VAL A 9 8.46 8.27 0.47
C VAL A 9 7.71 7.31 1.40
N VAL A 10 6.78 6.51 0.89
CA VAL A 10 6.04 5.52 1.70
C VAL A 10 6.99 4.44 2.23
N CYS A 11 7.85 3.90 1.36
CA CYS A 11 8.91 2.98 1.74
C CYS A 11 9.79 3.59 2.82
N ARG A 12 10.31 4.81 2.66
CA ARG A 12 11.16 5.46 3.68
C ARG A 12 10.42 5.67 5.00
N LYS A 13 9.16 6.10 4.99
CA LYS A 13 8.36 6.23 6.24
C LYS A 13 8.22 4.89 6.97
N VAL A 14 7.94 3.82 6.23
CA VAL A 14 7.79 2.47 6.78
C VAL A 14 9.15 1.91 7.26
N ILE A 15 10.20 2.01 6.44
CA ILE A 15 11.56 1.57 6.76
C ILE A 15 12.11 2.31 7.98
N LEU A 16 11.94 3.63 8.07
CA LEU A 16 12.42 4.43 9.21
C LEU A 16 11.67 4.08 10.50
N LYS A 17 10.36 3.80 10.42
CA LYS A 17 9.55 3.44 11.59
C LYS A 17 9.83 2.02 12.09
N TYR A 18 10.16 1.09 11.20
CA TYR A 18 10.37 -0.32 11.54
C TYR A 18 11.82 -0.80 11.37
N SER A 19 12.76 0.12 11.12
CA SER A 19 14.20 -0.13 10.87
C SER A 19 14.45 -1.28 9.88
N CYS A 20 13.77 -1.25 8.73
CA CYS A 20 13.62 -2.43 7.89
C CYS A 20 14.14 -2.26 6.46
N GLU A 21 15.45 -2.12 6.32
CA GLU A 21 16.13 -2.06 5.00
C GLU A 21 15.91 -3.36 4.19
N GLU A 22 15.83 -4.53 4.85
CA GLU A 22 15.50 -5.81 4.21
C GLU A 22 14.07 -5.83 3.63
N LEU A 23 13.12 -5.18 4.31
CA LEU A 23 11.73 -5.05 3.83
C LEU A 23 11.70 -4.29 2.51
N HIS A 24 12.51 -3.23 2.40
CA HIS A 24 12.50 -2.35 1.23
C HIS A 24 12.69 -3.11 -0.07
N SER A 25 13.62 -4.06 -0.11
CA SER A 25 13.88 -4.83 -1.33
C SER A 25 12.88 -5.95 -1.55
N SER A 26 12.37 -6.58 -0.49
CA SER A 26 11.45 -7.73 -0.61
C SER A 26 10.02 -7.32 -0.96
N ILE A 27 9.58 -6.12 -0.57
CA ILE A 27 8.20 -5.67 -0.79
C ILE A 27 8.06 -4.59 -1.86
N LYS A 28 9.16 -4.08 -2.44
CA LYS A 28 9.12 -2.96 -3.41
C LYS A 28 8.16 -3.23 -4.57
N ASP A 29 8.26 -4.40 -5.19
CA ASP A 29 7.45 -4.77 -6.35
C ASP A 29 5.98 -4.94 -5.96
N SER A 30 5.71 -5.52 -4.78
CA SER A 30 4.37 -5.53 -4.21
C SER A 30 3.85 -4.11 -4.05
N LEU A 31 4.60 -3.19 -3.43
CA LEU A 31 4.16 -1.81 -3.24
C LEU A 31 3.89 -1.06 -4.56
N ILE A 32 4.72 -1.24 -5.58
CA ILE A 32 4.49 -0.70 -6.93
C ILE A 32 3.19 -1.25 -7.52
N SER A 33 2.99 -2.56 -7.44
CA SER A 33 1.79 -3.23 -7.93
C SER A 33 0.53 -2.72 -7.22
N ARG A 34 0.56 -2.61 -5.89
CA ARG A 34 -0.62 -2.17 -5.10
C ARG A 34 -0.92 -0.70 -5.34
N LYS A 35 0.08 0.17 -5.46
CA LYS A 35 -0.15 1.58 -5.83
C LYS A 35 -0.81 1.71 -7.21
N THR A 36 -0.34 0.94 -8.19
CA THR A 36 -0.92 0.92 -9.54
C THR A 36 -2.39 0.53 -9.48
N LYS A 37 -2.70 -0.55 -8.73
CA LYS A 37 -4.08 -0.98 -8.50
C LYS A 37 -4.92 0.08 -7.80
N LEU A 38 -4.39 0.75 -6.78
CA LEU A 38 -5.09 1.82 -6.07
C LEU A 38 -5.41 3.01 -6.98
N ASN A 39 -4.49 3.41 -7.87
CA ASN A 39 -4.72 4.46 -8.84
C ASN A 39 -5.81 4.08 -9.86
N GLU A 40 -5.82 2.83 -10.34
CA GLU A 40 -6.90 2.32 -11.19
C GLU A 40 -8.26 2.38 -10.48
N LEU A 41 -8.29 1.95 -9.22
CA LEU A 41 -9.51 1.96 -8.41
C LEU A 41 -10.04 3.38 -8.16
N VAL A 42 -9.14 4.34 -7.89
CA VAL A 42 -9.54 5.74 -7.76
C VAL A 42 -10.07 6.30 -9.08
N SER A 43 -9.42 5.99 -10.20
CA SER A 43 -9.90 6.42 -11.53
C SER A 43 -11.31 5.86 -11.80
N GLN A 44 -11.55 4.59 -11.46
CA GLN A 44 -12.86 3.96 -11.60
C GLN A 44 -13.95 4.59 -10.72
N ILE A 45 -13.62 5.09 -9.52
CA ILE A 45 -14.58 5.87 -8.72
C ILE A 45 -14.85 7.22 -9.37
N GLN A 46 -13.81 7.93 -9.80
CA GLN A 46 -13.92 9.25 -10.41
C GLN A 46 -14.77 9.19 -11.69
N ASP A 47 -14.64 8.11 -12.46
CA ASP A 47 -15.44 7.83 -13.66
C ASP A 47 -16.86 7.31 -13.33
N GLY A 48 -17.20 7.11 -12.04
CA GLY A 48 -18.49 6.60 -11.59
C GLY A 48 -18.73 5.11 -11.88
N LEU A 49 -17.69 4.37 -12.27
CA LEU A 49 -17.74 2.94 -12.60
C LEU A 49 -17.82 2.05 -11.36
N VAL A 50 -17.37 2.55 -10.21
CA VAL A 50 -17.34 1.82 -8.94
C VAL A 50 -17.96 2.68 -7.83
N SER A 51 -18.86 2.08 -7.05
CA SER A 51 -19.44 2.77 -5.90
C SER A 51 -18.41 2.95 -4.77
N PRO A 52 -18.51 4.01 -3.95
CA PRO A 52 -17.62 4.20 -2.80
C PRO A 52 -17.57 3.00 -1.84
N LYS A 53 -18.71 2.31 -1.65
CA LYS A 53 -18.80 1.09 -0.84
C LYS A 53 -17.99 -0.07 -1.41
N ASN A 54 -17.97 -0.21 -2.74
CA ASN A 54 -17.15 -1.22 -3.40
C ASN A 54 -15.66 -0.86 -3.36
N PHE A 55 -15.33 0.42 -3.37
CA PHE A 55 -13.96 0.87 -3.21
C PHE A 55 -13.39 0.52 -1.83
N GLU A 56 -14.14 0.72 -0.73
CA GLU A 56 -13.69 0.31 0.61
C GLU A 56 -13.33 -1.18 0.69
N LEU A 57 -14.14 -2.04 0.05
CA LEU A 57 -13.86 -3.48 -0.03
C LEU A 57 -12.58 -3.77 -0.82
N LEU A 58 -12.35 -3.06 -1.92
CA LEU A 58 -11.17 -3.21 -2.76
C LEU A 58 -9.90 -2.72 -2.04
N ILE A 59 -9.99 -1.67 -1.22
CA ILE A 59 -8.91 -1.22 -0.33
C ILE A 59 -8.55 -2.30 0.70
N GLU A 60 -9.55 -2.89 1.36
CA GLU A 60 -9.32 -3.95 2.35
C GLU A 60 -8.75 -5.24 1.71
N GLU A 61 -9.09 -5.52 0.46
CA GLU A 61 -8.46 -6.59 -0.32
C GLU A 61 -6.97 -6.30 -0.55
N GLN A 62 -6.61 -5.09 -1.00
CA GLN A 62 -5.19 -4.72 -1.20
C GLN A 62 -4.38 -4.80 0.09
N LYS A 63 -4.99 -4.43 1.23
CA LYS A 63 -4.38 -4.59 2.56
C LYS A 63 -4.16 -6.05 2.93
N SER A 64 -5.14 -6.92 2.67
CA SER A 64 -5.02 -8.35 2.94
C SER A 64 -3.89 -9.00 2.13
N LEU A 65 -3.75 -8.61 0.86
CA LEU A 65 -2.66 -9.04 0.00
C LEU A 65 -1.30 -8.54 0.51
N LEU A 66 -1.22 -7.29 0.97
CA LEU A 66 0.02 -6.76 1.54
C LEU A 66 0.42 -7.47 2.84
N ILE A 67 -0.55 -7.79 3.71
CA ILE A 67 -0.32 -8.61 4.92
C ILE A 67 0.23 -9.99 4.55
N HIS A 68 -0.33 -10.61 3.50
CA HIS A 68 0.15 -11.91 3.01
C HIS A 68 1.62 -11.82 2.55
N ASP A 69 1.97 -10.81 1.75
CA ASP A 69 3.34 -10.62 1.28
C ASP A 69 4.30 -10.35 2.45
N LEU A 70 3.84 -9.61 3.47
CA LEU A 70 4.62 -9.27 4.66
C LEU A 70 4.83 -10.45 5.62
N LYS A 71 3.98 -11.49 5.61
CA LYS A 71 4.13 -12.70 6.44
C LYS A 71 5.41 -13.49 6.13
N THR A 72 6.05 -13.22 5.00
CA THR A 72 7.37 -13.79 4.66
C THR A 72 8.53 -13.15 5.44
N ASN A 73 8.29 -12.04 6.16
CA ASN A 73 9.31 -11.29 6.90
C ASN A 73 9.36 -11.67 8.39
N LYS A 74 10.49 -11.38 9.07
CA LYS A 74 10.77 -11.65 10.50
C LYS A 74 9.88 -10.87 11.50
N HIS A 75 8.80 -10.25 11.05
CA HIS A 75 7.91 -9.43 11.87
C HIS A 75 6.80 -10.24 12.51
N ASN A 76 6.38 -9.83 13.70
CA ASN A 76 5.19 -10.43 14.30
C ASN A 76 3.91 -9.93 13.60
N GLN A 77 2.79 -10.64 13.80
CA GLN A 77 1.53 -10.34 13.12
C GLN A 77 1.03 -8.91 13.39
N GLN A 78 1.28 -8.36 14.58
CA GLN A 78 0.90 -6.99 14.93
C GLN A 78 1.68 -5.97 14.09
N GLN A 79 3.01 -6.14 14.00
CA GLN A 79 3.87 -5.29 13.18
C GLN A 79 3.50 -5.37 11.69
N ILE A 80 3.20 -6.57 11.19
CA ILE A 80 2.74 -6.77 9.81
C ILE A 80 1.45 -5.99 9.54
N ASN A 81 0.47 -6.07 10.45
CA ASN A 81 -0.79 -5.36 10.31
C ASN A 81 -0.59 -3.84 10.35
N ASP A 82 0.26 -3.34 11.24
CA ASP A 82 0.54 -1.91 11.36
C ASP A 82 1.25 -1.36 10.12
N ILE A 83 2.20 -2.12 9.57
CA ILE A 83 2.88 -1.78 8.30
C ILE A 83 1.87 -1.74 7.16
N ALA A 84 1.02 -2.76 7.04
CA ALA A 84 0.05 -2.83 5.95
C ALA A 84 -0.97 -1.69 6.03
N ASN A 85 -1.51 -1.41 7.22
CA ASN A 85 -2.44 -0.30 7.44
C ASN A 85 -1.83 1.05 7.07
N MET A 86 -0.62 1.34 7.55
CA MET A 86 0.04 2.63 7.29
C MET A 86 0.38 2.79 5.81
N THR A 87 0.82 1.72 5.16
CA THR A 87 1.17 1.73 3.73
C THR A 87 -0.05 1.96 2.85
N ILE A 88 -1.12 1.19 3.05
CA ILE A 88 -2.35 1.32 2.25
C ILE A 88 -2.99 2.69 2.46
N TYR A 89 -3.00 3.20 3.69
CA TYR A 89 -3.54 4.53 3.99
C TYR A 89 -2.77 5.64 3.25
N GLU A 90 -1.44 5.63 3.33
CA GLU A 90 -0.61 6.64 2.64
C GLU A 90 -0.74 6.52 1.12
N LEU A 91 -0.78 5.31 0.57
CA LEU A 91 -0.98 5.09 -0.87
C LEU A 91 -2.36 5.59 -1.34
N ALA A 92 -3.44 5.28 -0.60
CA ALA A 92 -4.78 5.74 -0.91
C ALA A 92 -4.89 7.27 -0.83
N LYS A 93 -4.29 7.89 0.19
CA LYS A 93 -4.20 9.36 0.31
C LYS A 93 -3.48 9.98 -0.89
N HIS A 94 -2.43 9.34 -1.40
CA HIS A 94 -1.72 9.83 -2.58
C HIS A 94 -2.48 9.60 -3.89
N ALA A 95 -3.34 8.59 -3.97
CA ALA A 95 -4.17 8.35 -5.14
C ALA A 95 -5.36 9.32 -5.24
N LEU A 96 -5.86 9.81 -4.10
CA LEU A 96 -6.99 10.75 -4.01
C LEU A 96 -6.60 12.23 -4.15
N ASN A 97 -5.31 12.57 -4.10
CA ASN A 97 -4.79 13.93 -4.29
C ASN A 97 -4.27 14.12 -5.72
#